data_AF-A0A1G6A8F6-F1
#
_entry.id   AF-A0A1G6A8F6-F1
#
_cell.length_a   1.000
_cell.length_b   1.000
_cell.length_c   1.000
_cell.angle_alpha   90.00
_cell.angle_beta   90.00
_cell.angle_gamma   90.00
#
_symmetry.space_group_name_H-M   'P 1'
#
loop_
_entity.id
_entity.type
_entity.pdbx_description
1 polymer ?
#
loop_
_entity_poly.entity_id
_entity_poly.type
_entity_poly.pdbx_seq_one_letter_code
_entity_poly.pdbx_strand_id
1 'polypeptide(L)'
;MSNNLNQKVQELPAGDFSRALKGDIKINVGPLLKHAWDITPRILLWMIGLFIGVVALSFVLQEIYAVFIPTYSTDLTPEQQAALIMESNMIGSMITVTLLNELIMAPFTALFIMVALANVANHKPNMALLRAGLAQWKSLVLLLLVKMVMILVSGVLLSWLFFLNTTLAMALLVGFGGYIQLSLILAIPLILDRRLGVKQAVFGSFIIVNKAMFPVLMLMILMFIIILISVIPLGLGLIFTLPMMANLIAVIYHALVGSTIAEHPALQTEGVR
;
A
#
# COMPACT_ATOMS: atom_id res chain seq x y z
N MET A 1 18.05 -36.29 0.43
CA MET A 1 17.28 -35.05 0.71
C MET A 1 16.53 -34.67 -0.56
N SER A 2 15.36 -35.25 -0.80
CA SER A 2 14.55 -34.99 -2.00
C SER A 2 13.14 -35.50 -1.73
N ASN A 3 12.21 -34.60 -1.42
CA ASN A 3 10.74 -34.74 -1.61
C ASN A 3 9.98 -33.65 -0.85
N ASN A 4 10.17 -32.36 -1.20
CA ASN A 4 9.28 -31.29 -0.72
C ASN A 4 9.02 -30.19 -1.78
N LEU A 5 9.32 -30.45 -3.06
CA LEU A 5 9.13 -29.46 -4.13
C LEU A 5 7.74 -29.54 -4.82
N ASN A 6 6.88 -30.45 -4.38
CA ASN A 6 5.52 -30.66 -4.93
C ASN A 6 4.41 -30.41 -3.89
N GLN A 7 4.61 -29.51 -2.92
CA GLN A 7 3.43 -28.94 -2.25
C GLN A 7 2.72 -28.05 -3.25
N LYS A 8 1.67 -28.59 -3.88
CA LYS A 8 0.71 -27.83 -4.68
C LYS A 8 0.25 -26.67 -3.79
N VAL A 9 0.62 -25.44 -4.15
CA VAL A 9 0.25 -24.25 -3.37
C VAL A 9 -1.26 -24.28 -3.18
N GLN A 10 -1.70 -24.23 -1.94
CA GLN A 10 -3.11 -24.33 -1.60
C GLN A 10 -3.86 -23.21 -2.30
N GLU A 11 -4.74 -23.55 -3.25
CA GLU A 11 -5.61 -22.59 -3.90
C GLU A 11 -6.67 -22.12 -2.88
N LEU A 12 -6.71 -20.82 -2.62
CA LEU A 12 -7.75 -20.23 -1.80
C LEU A 12 -9.02 -20.07 -2.65
N PRO A 13 -10.21 -20.36 -2.10
CA PRO A 13 -11.45 -20.10 -2.82
C PRO A 13 -11.59 -18.60 -3.07
N ALA A 14 -11.96 -18.24 -4.29
CA ALA A 14 -12.27 -16.86 -4.64
C ALA A 14 -13.52 -16.38 -3.88
N GLY A 15 -13.47 -15.14 -3.41
CA GLY A 15 -14.61 -14.45 -2.82
C GLY A 15 -15.64 -14.02 -3.87
N ASP A 16 -16.63 -13.27 -3.41
CA ASP A 16 -17.67 -12.68 -4.25
C ASP A 16 -17.98 -11.27 -3.76
N PHE A 17 -17.88 -10.29 -4.66
CA PHE A 17 -18.03 -8.88 -4.31
C PHE A 17 -19.38 -8.55 -3.67
N SER A 18 -20.48 -9.14 -4.16
CA SER A 18 -21.82 -8.87 -3.66
C SER A 18 -22.02 -9.43 -2.25
N ARG A 19 -21.50 -10.64 -2.00
CA ARG A 19 -21.50 -11.27 -0.68
C ARG A 19 -20.54 -10.58 0.29
N ALA A 20 -19.41 -10.06 -0.19
CA ALA A 20 -18.46 -9.29 0.62
C ALA A 20 -19.11 -8.01 1.17
N LEU A 21 -19.88 -7.29 0.34
CA LEU A 21 -20.63 -6.10 0.76
C LEU A 21 -21.68 -6.40 1.85
N LYS A 22 -22.26 -7.61 1.83
CA LYS A 22 -23.21 -8.08 2.85
C LYS A 22 -22.52 -8.57 4.13
N GLY A 23 -21.24 -8.95 4.04
CA GLY A 23 -20.50 -9.57 5.13
C GLY A 23 -20.69 -11.09 5.22
N ASP A 24 -21.13 -11.73 4.14
CA ASP A 24 -21.43 -13.17 4.09
C ASP A 24 -20.17 -14.05 3.87
N ILE A 25 -19.00 -13.41 3.78
CA ILE A 25 -17.71 -14.08 3.55
C ILE A 25 -16.87 -13.94 4.81
N LYS A 26 -16.46 -15.09 5.35
CA LYS A 26 -15.56 -15.19 6.50
C LYS A 26 -14.19 -15.63 6.02
N ILE A 27 -13.14 -14.96 6.48
CA ILE A 27 -11.76 -15.28 6.15
C ILE A 27 -11.02 -15.76 7.39
N ASN A 28 -10.04 -16.64 7.18
CA ASN A 28 -9.22 -17.22 8.24
C ASN A 28 -7.79 -16.68 8.15
N VAL A 29 -7.26 -16.18 9.27
CA VAL A 29 -5.96 -15.49 9.34
C VAL A 29 -4.80 -16.39 8.90
N GLY A 30 -4.69 -17.59 9.50
CA GLY A 30 -3.57 -18.51 9.25
C GLY A 30 -3.41 -18.93 7.78
N PRO A 31 -4.46 -19.47 7.13
CA PRO A 31 -4.40 -19.85 5.71
C PRO A 31 -4.06 -18.70 4.77
N LEU A 32 -4.62 -17.50 4.99
CA LEU A 32 -4.35 -16.33 4.16
C LEU A 32 -2.89 -15.86 4.31
N LEU A 33 -2.38 -15.80 5.54
CA LEU A 33 -0.99 -15.40 5.80
C LEU A 33 0.00 -16.40 5.19
N LYS A 34 -0.26 -17.71 5.37
CA LYS A 34 0.55 -18.78 4.77
C LYS A 34 0.54 -18.69 3.25
N HIS A 35 -0.63 -18.54 2.64
CA HIS A 35 -0.74 -18.45 1.19
C HIS A 35 0.00 -17.21 0.65
N ALA A 36 -0.10 -16.05 1.31
CA ALA A 36 0.66 -14.86 0.93
C ALA A 36 2.18 -15.10 0.96
N TRP A 37 2.69 -15.83 1.96
CA TRP A 37 4.09 -16.25 2.03
C TRP A 37 4.46 -17.20 0.88
N ASP A 38 3.67 -18.27 0.67
CA ASP A 38 3.95 -19.31 -0.31
C ASP A 38 4.02 -18.78 -1.76
N ILE A 39 3.23 -17.75 -2.09
CA ILE A 39 3.26 -17.13 -3.42
C ILE A 39 4.31 -16.03 -3.58
N THR A 40 4.94 -15.57 -2.50
CA THR A 40 5.87 -14.42 -2.54
C THR A 40 7.10 -14.62 -3.41
N PRO A 41 7.81 -15.76 -3.35
CA PRO A 41 9.01 -15.96 -4.17
C PRO A 41 8.77 -15.81 -5.68
N ARG A 42 7.54 -16.07 -6.16
CA ARG A 42 7.17 -16.05 -7.58
C ARG A 42 7.33 -14.68 -8.24
N ILE A 43 7.16 -13.61 -7.47
CA ILE A 43 7.17 -12.23 -7.96
C ILE A 43 8.33 -11.40 -7.41
N LEU A 44 9.23 -12.01 -6.64
CA LEU A 44 10.28 -11.31 -5.92
C LEU A 44 11.13 -10.44 -6.85
N LEU A 45 11.51 -10.93 -8.02
CA LEU A 45 12.27 -10.16 -9.01
C LEU A 45 11.50 -8.94 -9.54
N TRP A 46 10.20 -9.06 -9.78
CA TRP A 46 9.34 -7.93 -10.17
C TRP A 46 9.29 -6.88 -9.05
N MET A 47 9.14 -7.32 -7.81
CA MET A 47 9.08 -6.41 -6.66
C MET A 47 10.42 -5.71 -6.40
N ILE A 48 11.55 -6.41 -6.56
CA ILE A 48 12.88 -5.77 -6.49
C ILE A 48 13.04 -4.73 -7.59
N GLY A 49 12.66 -5.05 -8.83
CA GLY A 49 12.72 -4.09 -9.94
C GLY A 49 11.89 -2.83 -9.68
N LEU A 50 10.66 -2.99 -9.16
CA LEU A 50 9.83 -1.87 -8.75
C LEU A 50 10.45 -1.07 -7.59
N PHE A 51 11.02 -1.74 -6.59
CA PHE A 51 11.68 -1.10 -5.46
C PHE A 51 12.90 -0.27 -5.90
N ILE A 52 13.75 -0.82 -6.78
CA ILE A 52 14.86 -0.08 -7.38
C ILE A 52 14.32 1.14 -8.14
N GLY A 53 13.21 0.99 -8.88
CA GLY A 53 12.53 2.09 -9.54
C GLY A 53 12.07 3.20 -8.59
N VAL A 54 11.49 2.85 -7.44
CA VAL A 54 11.11 3.80 -6.38
C VAL A 54 12.35 4.54 -5.89
N VAL A 55 13.41 3.81 -5.52
CA VAL A 55 14.62 4.39 -4.95
C VAL A 55 15.29 5.34 -5.95
N ALA A 56 15.44 4.91 -7.21
CA ALA A 56 16.02 5.74 -8.26
C ALA A 56 15.21 7.02 -8.50
N LEU A 57 13.88 6.93 -8.55
CA LEU A 57 13.02 8.10 -8.68
C LEU A 57 13.14 9.03 -7.46
N SER A 58 13.15 8.47 -6.25
CA SER A 58 13.31 9.25 -5.02
C SER A 58 14.64 10.00 -5.00
N PHE A 59 15.74 9.40 -5.46
CA PHE A 59 17.03 10.09 -5.60
C PHE A 59 16.92 11.28 -6.57
N VAL A 60 16.38 11.06 -7.78
CA VAL A 60 16.21 12.13 -8.77
C VAL A 60 15.35 13.28 -8.21
N LEU A 61 14.28 12.97 -7.49
CA LEU A 61 13.39 13.97 -6.93
C LEU A 61 14.02 14.75 -5.77
N GLN A 62 14.90 14.14 -4.98
CA GLN A 62 15.67 14.85 -3.97
C GLN A 62 16.63 15.86 -4.60
N GLU A 63 17.34 15.49 -5.66
CA GLU A 63 18.21 16.42 -6.40
C GLU A 63 17.42 17.60 -6.98
N ILE A 64 16.25 17.33 -7.56
CA ILE A 64 15.35 18.38 -8.06
C ILE A 64 14.92 19.29 -6.90
N TYR A 65 14.48 18.71 -5.77
CA TYR A 65 14.04 19.47 -4.61
C TYR A 65 15.14 20.37 -4.03
N ALA A 66 16.38 19.90 -3.98
CA ALA A 66 17.54 20.67 -3.51
C ALA A 66 17.81 21.93 -4.35
N VAL A 67 17.47 21.91 -5.64
CA VAL A 67 17.58 23.10 -6.52
C VAL A 67 16.53 24.16 -6.19
N PHE A 68 15.33 23.75 -5.76
CA PHE A 68 14.20 24.66 -5.54
C PHE A 68 14.08 25.18 -4.11
N ILE A 69 14.77 24.57 -3.13
CA ILE A 69 14.73 25.01 -1.72
C ILE A 69 16.08 25.64 -1.33
N PRO A 70 16.14 26.96 -1.04
CA PRO A 70 17.37 27.68 -0.71
C PRO A 70 18.12 27.18 0.54
N THR A 71 17.50 26.34 1.39
CA THR A 71 18.15 25.83 2.61
C THR A 71 19.41 24.98 2.33
N TYR A 72 19.63 24.58 1.08
CA TYR A 72 20.81 23.83 0.64
C TYR A 72 21.71 24.62 -0.31
N SER A 73 21.54 25.94 -0.47
CA SER A 73 22.51 26.71 -1.25
C SER A 73 23.85 26.73 -0.52
N THR A 74 24.91 26.32 -1.22
CA THR A 74 26.31 26.30 -0.74
C THR A 74 26.85 27.67 -0.35
N ASP A 75 26.12 28.73 -0.69
CA ASP A 75 26.54 30.12 -0.54
C ASP A 75 26.12 30.73 0.81
N LEU A 76 25.39 29.97 1.63
CA LEU A 76 24.95 30.41 2.96
C LEU A 76 25.95 30.00 4.04
N THR A 77 26.20 30.88 5.00
CA THR A 77 26.97 30.51 6.20
C THR A 77 26.17 29.50 7.04
N PRO A 78 26.84 28.66 7.86
CA PRO A 78 26.16 27.74 8.77
C PRO A 78 25.12 28.42 9.69
N GLU A 79 25.34 29.67 10.09
CA GLU A 79 24.39 30.46 10.88
C GLU A 79 23.17 30.90 10.06
N GLN A 80 23.34 31.26 8.80
CA GLN A 80 22.23 31.62 7.91
C GLN A 80 21.37 30.39 7.54
N GLN A 81 22.01 29.23 7.34
CA GLN A 81 21.29 27.95 7.18
C GLN A 81 20.52 27.59 8.46
N ALA A 82 21.13 27.74 9.64
CA ALA A 82 20.45 27.50 10.91
C ALA A 82 19.25 28.43 11.10
N ALA A 83 19.39 29.72 10.79
CA ALA A 83 18.30 30.69 10.84
C ALA A 83 17.16 30.33 9.88
N LEU A 84 17.45 29.95 8.62
CA LEU A 84 16.44 29.54 7.64
C LEU A 84 15.75 28.23 8.01
N ILE A 85 16.47 27.27 8.59
CA ILE A 85 15.88 26.02 9.10
C ILE A 85 14.93 26.31 10.27
N MET A 86 15.30 27.24 11.16
CA MET A 86 14.46 27.66 12.29
C MET A 86 13.27 28.54 11.87
N GLU A 87 13.42 29.36 10.83
CA GLU A 87 12.38 30.22 10.27
C GLU A 87 11.43 29.45 9.34
N SER A 88 11.89 28.34 8.75
CA SER A 88 11.01 27.44 8.01
C SER A 88 9.93 26.90 8.95
N ASN A 89 8.66 27.17 8.63
CA ASN A 89 7.52 26.61 9.34
C ASN A 89 7.64 25.07 9.35
N MET A 90 8.22 24.50 10.40
CA MET A 90 8.55 23.07 10.47
C MET A 90 7.33 22.21 10.17
N ILE A 91 6.15 22.64 10.61
CA ILE A 91 4.88 21.95 10.34
C ILE A 91 4.51 22.02 8.85
N GLY A 92 4.64 23.19 8.22
CA GLY A 92 4.32 23.38 6.81
C GLY A 92 5.28 22.63 5.87
N SER A 93 6.58 22.62 6.19
CA SER A 93 7.58 21.86 5.46
C SER A 93 7.39 20.35 5.64
N MET A 94 7.11 19.86 6.86
CA MET A 94 6.82 18.44 7.11
C MET A 94 5.59 17.94 6.35
N ILE A 95 4.50 18.71 6.34
CA ILE A 95 3.29 18.34 5.59
C ILE A 95 3.62 18.31 4.08
N THR A 96 4.30 19.33 3.56
CA THR A 96 4.64 19.42 2.13
C THR A 96 5.52 18.24 1.68
N VAL A 97 6.57 17.91 2.44
CA VAL A 97 7.45 16.77 2.13
C VAL A 97 6.69 15.45 2.20
N THR A 98 5.83 15.28 3.21
CA THR A 98 5.00 14.06 3.34
C THR A 98 4.06 13.89 2.16
N LEU A 99 3.43 14.98 1.70
CA LEU A 99 2.52 14.97 0.55
C LEU A 99 3.25 14.62 -0.75
N LEU A 100 4.42 15.22 -0.97
CA LEU A 100 5.25 14.90 -2.13
C LEU A 100 5.65 13.42 -2.11
N ASN A 101 6.11 12.91 -0.97
CA ASN A 101 6.49 11.50 -0.84
C ASN A 101 5.33 10.55 -1.12
N GLU A 102 4.14 10.81 -0.59
CA GLU A 102 2.97 9.96 -0.82
C GLU A 102 2.49 10.04 -2.28
N LEU A 103 2.58 11.22 -2.92
CA LEU A 103 2.26 11.40 -4.34
C LEU A 103 3.20 10.59 -5.24
N ILE A 104 4.49 10.58 -4.91
CA ILE A 104 5.52 9.80 -5.61
C ILE A 104 5.27 8.30 -5.42
N MET A 105 4.91 7.88 -4.20
CA MET A 105 4.69 6.48 -3.86
C MET A 105 3.37 5.91 -4.39
N ALA A 106 2.36 6.75 -4.62
CA ALA A 106 1.05 6.33 -5.09
C ALA A 106 1.07 5.44 -6.36
N PRO A 107 1.73 5.83 -7.48
CA PRO A 107 1.83 4.98 -8.66
C PRO A 107 2.56 3.66 -8.36
N PHE A 108 3.61 3.68 -7.53
CA PHE A 108 4.34 2.45 -7.19
C PHE A 108 3.53 1.52 -6.31
N THR A 109 2.75 2.05 -5.37
CA THR A 109 1.83 1.24 -4.56
C THR A 109 0.84 0.53 -5.48
N ALA A 110 0.30 1.22 -6.49
CA ALA A 110 -0.54 0.57 -7.48
C ALA A 110 0.21 -0.49 -8.30
N LEU A 111 1.46 -0.24 -8.71
CA LEU A 111 2.27 -1.24 -9.41
C LEU A 111 2.55 -2.48 -8.55
N PHE A 112 2.92 -2.32 -7.28
CA PHE A 112 3.11 -3.41 -6.33
C PHE A 112 1.81 -4.24 -6.19
N ILE A 113 0.66 -3.57 -6.07
CA ILE A 113 -0.63 -4.24 -5.99
C ILE A 113 -1.00 -4.94 -7.31
N MET A 114 -0.74 -4.36 -8.49
CA MET A 114 -0.98 -5.04 -9.78
C MET A 114 -0.19 -6.34 -9.90
N VAL A 115 1.10 -6.30 -9.56
CA VAL A 115 1.97 -7.48 -9.57
C VAL A 115 1.44 -8.55 -8.61
N ALA A 116 1.05 -8.15 -7.39
CA ALA A 116 0.48 -9.06 -6.40
C ALA A 116 -0.88 -9.63 -6.82
N LEU A 117 -1.74 -8.85 -7.47
CA LEU A 117 -3.02 -9.30 -8.02
C LEU A 117 -2.82 -10.35 -9.11
N ALA A 118 -1.89 -10.12 -10.05
CA ALA A 118 -1.55 -11.14 -11.04
C ALA A 118 -1.04 -12.43 -10.39
N ASN A 119 -0.20 -12.28 -9.35
CA ASN A 119 0.36 -13.42 -8.62
C ASN A 119 -0.70 -14.29 -7.93
N VAL A 120 -1.66 -13.68 -7.22
CA VAL A 120 -2.73 -14.43 -6.55
C VAL A 120 -3.68 -15.08 -7.57
N ALA A 121 -3.81 -14.50 -8.76
CA ALA A 121 -4.53 -15.11 -9.88
C ALA A 121 -3.72 -16.17 -10.64
N ASN A 122 -2.55 -16.58 -10.15
CA ASN A 122 -1.62 -17.52 -10.79
C ASN A 122 -1.17 -17.09 -12.20
N HIS A 123 -1.12 -15.79 -12.48
CA HIS A 123 -0.61 -15.23 -13.73
C HIS A 123 0.75 -14.57 -13.51
N LYS A 124 1.61 -14.63 -14.54
CA LYS A 124 2.89 -13.91 -14.52
C LYS A 124 2.64 -12.42 -14.76
N PRO A 125 3.20 -11.53 -13.93
CA PRO A 125 3.18 -10.09 -14.22
C PRO A 125 3.91 -9.81 -15.54
N ASN A 126 3.44 -8.81 -16.28
CA ASN A 126 4.09 -8.33 -17.50
C ASN A 126 4.05 -6.79 -17.58
N MET A 127 4.78 -6.23 -18.53
CA MET A 127 4.88 -4.77 -18.67
C MET A 127 3.56 -4.12 -19.11
N ALA A 128 2.72 -4.83 -19.87
CA ALA A 128 1.41 -4.33 -20.27
C ALA A 128 0.50 -4.12 -19.06
N LEU A 129 0.58 -5.03 -18.08
CA LEU A 129 -0.12 -4.94 -16.81
C LEU A 129 0.32 -3.71 -15.99
N LEU A 130 1.64 -3.48 -15.88
CA LEU A 130 2.16 -2.31 -15.16
C LEU A 130 1.70 -1.00 -15.81
N ARG A 131 1.76 -0.91 -17.14
CA ARG A 131 1.24 0.24 -17.89
C ARG A 131 -0.25 0.46 -17.66
N ALA A 132 -1.04 -0.62 -17.63
CA ALA A 132 -2.47 -0.55 -17.34
C ALA A 132 -2.77 -0.09 -15.90
N GLY A 133 -1.88 -0.41 -14.94
CA GLY A 133 -1.92 0.14 -13.59
C GLY A 133 -1.61 1.64 -13.56
N LEU A 134 -0.52 2.06 -14.21
CA LEU A 134 -0.13 3.48 -14.33
C LEU A 134 -1.17 4.32 -15.08
N ALA A 135 -1.90 3.73 -16.02
CA ALA A 135 -2.99 4.43 -16.70
C ALA A 135 -4.09 4.92 -15.74
N GLN A 136 -4.22 4.31 -14.54
CA GLN A 136 -5.16 4.73 -13.50
C GLN A 136 -4.63 5.84 -12.59
N TRP A 137 -3.52 6.50 -12.92
CA TRP A 137 -2.89 7.52 -12.06
C TRP A 137 -3.87 8.60 -11.58
N LYS A 138 -4.81 9.06 -12.41
CA LYS A 138 -5.82 10.07 -12.02
C LYS A 138 -6.69 9.58 -10.86
N SER A 139 -7.17 8.34 -10.95
CA SER A 139 -7.98 7.71 -9.91
C SER A 139 -7.16 7.47 -8.63
N LEU A 140 -5.88 7.12 -8.77
CA LEU A 140 -4.98 6.89 -7.63
C LEU A 140 -4.62 8.19 -6.90
N VAL A 141 -4.34 9.27 -7.64
CA VAL A 141 -4.10 10.60 -7.07
C VAL A 141 -5.36 11.12 -6.40
N LEU A 142 -6.54 10.95 -7.01
CA LEU A 142 -7.79 11.35 -6.38
C LEU A 142 -8.10 10.52 -5.12
N LEU A 143 -7.84 9.21 -5.13
CA LEU A 143 -7.94 8.36 -3.93
C LEU A 143 -7.01 8.85 -2.81
N LEU A 144 -5.76 9.19 -3.17
CA LEU A 144 -4.80 9.78 -2.24
C LEU A 144 -5.34 11.07 -1.61
N LEU A 145 -5.85 12.01 -2.43
CA LEU A 145 -6.42 13.25 -1.93
C LEU A 145 -7.60 13.01 -0.99
N VAL A 146 -8.49 12.06 -1.31
CA VAL A 146 -9.60 11.67 -0.42
C VAL A 146 -9.08 11.13 0.91
N LYS A 147 -8.11 10.20 0.88
CA LYS A 147 -7.48 9.66 2.10
C LYS A 147 -6.83 10.77 2.93
N MET A 148 -6.17 11.73 2.29
CA MET A 148 -5.54 12.87 2.96
C MET A 148 -6.57 13.77 3.62
N VAL A 149 -7.65 14.14 2.93
CA VAL A 149 -8.73 14.94 3.50
C VAL A 149 -9.34 14.23 4.70
N MET A 150 -9.57 12.92 4.63
CA MET A 150 -10.08 12.15 5.77
C MET A 150 -9.13 12.20 6.97
N ILE A 151 -7.82 12.01 6.77
CA ILE A 151 -6.82 12.09 7.85
C ILE A 151 -6.74 13.51 8.43
N LEU A 152 -6.73 14.54 7.59
CA LEU A 152 -6.67 15.94 8.04
C LEU A 152 -7.91 16.34 8.84
N VAL A 153 -9.12 16.00 8.34
CA VAL A 153 -10.37 16.24 9.08
C VAL A 153 -10.33 15.54 10.43
N SER A 154 -9.82 14.31 10.48
CA SER A 154 -9.66 13.57 11.73
C SER A 154 -8.66 14.23 12.68
N GLY A 155 -7.55 14.74 12.13
CA GLY A 155 -6.55 15.50 12.87
C GLY A 155 -7.13 16.76 13.53
N VAL A 156 -7.88 17.54 12.75
CA VAL A 156 -8.57 18.74 13.25
C VAL A 156 -9.63 18.38 14.29
N LEU A 157 -10.47 17.39 14.00
CA LEU A 157 -11.50 16.93 14.94
C LEU A 157 -10.91 16.36 16.22
N LEU A 158 -9.72 15.77 16.23
CA LEU A 158 -9.10 15.24 17.45
C LEU A 158 -8.17 16.26 18.12
N SER A 159 -7.89 17.39 17.48
CA SER A 159 -6.94 18.39 17.98
C SER A 159 -7.34 19.00 19.33
N TRP A 160 -8.64 19.10 19.62
CA TRP A 160 -9.12 19.58 20.92
C TRP A 160 -8.69 18.69 22.09
N LEU A 161 -8.33 17.43 21.84
CA LEU A 161 -7.93 16.48 22.89
C LEU A 161 -6.55 16.82 23.44
N PHE A 162 -5.72 17.57 22.70
CA PHE A 162 -4.42 18.02 23.18
C PHE A 162 -4.52 18.95 24.39
N PHE A 163 -5.61 19.70 24.52
CA PHE A 163 -5.85 20.54 25.69
C PHE A 163 -6.24 19.73 26.94
N LEU A 164 -6.73 18.49 26.76
CA LEU A 164 -7.15 17.62 27.85
C LEU A 164 -6.02 16.68 28.28
N ASN A 165 -5.45 15.94 27.34
CA ASN A 165 -4.39 14.97 27.59
C ASN A 165 -3.62 14.65 26.30
N THR A 166 -2.36 15.09 26.24
CA THR A 166 -1.48 14.90 25.07
C THR A 166 -1.27 13.44 24.70
N THR A 167 -1.06 12.55 25.68
CA THR A 167 -0.80 11.12 25.42
C THR A 167 -2.01 10.43 24.82
N LEU A 168 -3.20 10.69 25.38
CA LEU A 168 -4.46 10.16 24.87
C LEU A 168 -4.77 10.70 23.46
N ALA A 169 -4.54 12.00 23.24
CA ALA A 169 -4.73 12.62 21.93
C ALA A 169 -3.85 11.95 20.86
N MET A 170 -2.56 11.73 21.16
CA MET A 170 -1.65 11.04 20.26
C MET A 170 -2.05 9.59 20.01
N ALA A 171 -2.44 8.84 21.05
CA ALA A 171 -2.89 7.47 20.90
C ALA A 171 -4.14 7.36 20.00
N LEU A 172 -5.11 8.27 20.17
CA LEU A 172 -6.33 8.29 19.35
C LEU A 172 -6.07 8.75 17.92
N LEU A 173 -5.16 9.71 17.70
CA LEU A 173 -4.76 10.11 16.34
C LEU A 173 -4.12 8.95 15.58
N VAL A 174 -3.20 8.23 16.21
CA VAL A 174 -2.56 7.04 15.61
C VAL A 174 -3.60 5.94 15.37
N GLY A 175 -4.46 5.67 16.35
CA GLY A 175 -5.52 4.67 16.23
C GLY A 175 -6.51 4.99 15.11
N PHE A 176 -6.95 6.24 14.99
CA PHE A 176 -7.89 6.68 13.96
C PHE A 176 -7.24 6.70 12.57
N GLY A 177 -6.00 7.18 12.46
CA GLY A 177 -5.24 7.11 11.21
C GLY A 177 -5.04 5.67 10.74
N GLY A 178 -4.71 4.76 11.67
CA GLY A 178 -4.63 3.33 11.42
C GLY A 178 -5.97 2.74 10.96
N TYR A 179 -7.08 3.16 11.56
CA TYR A 179 -8.43 2.74 11.15
C TYR A 179 -8.78 3.18 9.73
N ILE A 180 -8.49 4.43 9.34
CA ILE A 180 -8.70 4.89 7.96
C ILE A 180 -7.84 4.05 7.00
N GLN A 181 -6.55 3.88 7.31
CA GLN A 181 -5.62 3.13 6.47
C GLN A 181 -6.08 1.67 6.28
N LEU A 182 -6.55 1.02 7.35
CA LEU A 182 -7.09 -0.32 7.31
C LEU A 182 -8.39 -0.37 6.48
N SER A 183 -9.32 0.54 6.74
CA SER A 183 -10.63 0.58 6.06
C SER A 183 -10.51 0.81 4.55
N LEU A 184 -9.43 1.48 4.11
CA LEU A 184 -9.18 1.79 2.70
C LEU A 184 -8.15 0.86 2.04
N ILE A 185 -7.73 -0.22 2.72
CA ILE A 185 -6.70 -1.13 2.19
C ILE A 185 -7.10 -1.80 0.87
N LEU A 186 -8.41 -2.01 0.63
CA LEU A 186 -8.93 -2.61 -0.60
C LEU A 186 -9.29 -1.57 -1.67
N ALA A 187 -9.16 -0.27 -1.41
CA ALA A 187 -9.55 0.76 -2.37
C ALA A 187 -8.69 0.72 -3.64
N ILE A 188 -7.38 0.53 -3.50
CA ILE A 188 -6.46 0.40 -4.65
C ILE A 188 -6.80 -0.84 -5.50
N PRO A 189 -6.87 -2.08 -4.95
CA PRO A 189 -7.21 -3.24 -5.78
C PRO A 189 -8.62 -3.14 -6.39
N LEU A 190 -9.60 -2.52 -5.72
CA LEU A 190 -10.93 -2.27 -6.29
C LEU A 190 -10.90 -1.34 -7.52
N ILE A 191 -10.05 -0.31 -7.53
CA ILE A 191 -9.85 0.58 -8.69
C ILE A 191 -9.14 -0.19 -9.81
N LEU A 192 -8.11 -0.95 -9.47
CA LEU A 192 -7.23 -1.58 -10.44
C LEU A 192 -7.87 -2.78 -11.15
N ASP A 193 -8.47 -3.68 -10.37
CA ASP A 193 -9.06 -4.92 -10.87
C ASP A 193 -10.48 -4.71 -11.39
N ARG A 194 -11.36 -4.11 -10.57
CA ARG A 194 -12.78 -3.93 -10.92
C ARG A 194 -13.10 -2.62 -11.65
N ARG A 195 -12.09 -1.78 -11.90
CA ARG A 195 -12.26 -0.47 -12.58
C ARG A 195 -13.32 0.43 -11.93
N LEU A 196 -13.51 0.30 -10.61
CA LEU A 196 -14.45 1.13 -9.88
C LEU A 196 -13.98 2.58 -9.84
N GLY A 197 -14.93 3.52 -9.92
CA GLY A 197 -14.63 4.93 -9.65
C GLY A 197 -14.18 5.14 -8.20
N VAL A 198 -13.37 6.17 -7.94
CA VAL A 198 -12.77 6.42 -6.60
C VAL A 198 -13.81 6.41 -5.48
N LYS A 199 -14.95 7.07 -5.68
CA LYS A 199 -16.06 7.05 -4.72
C LYS A 199 -16.52 5.62 -4.38
N GLN A 200 -16.79 4.81 -5.40
CA GLN A 200 -17.25 3.43 -5.23
C GLN A 200 -16.17 2.56 -4.59
N ALA A 201 -14.90 2.75 -4.93
CA ALA A 201 -13.79 2.02 -4.35
C ALA A 201 -13.60 2.36 -2.85
N VAL A 202 -13.71 3.63 -2.48
CA VAL A 202 -13.63 4.08 -1.08
C VAL A 202 -14.76 3.48 -0.25
N PHE A 203 -16.03 3.64 -0.69
CA PHE A 203 -17.18 3.09 0.03
C PHE A 203 -17.16 1.56 0.04
N GLY A 204 -16.83 0.92 -1.08
CA GLY A 204 -16.72 -0.52 -1.19
C GLY A 204 -15.66 -1.08 -0.25
N SER A 205 -14.45 -0.53 -0.26
CA SER A 205 -13.38 -0.91 0.67
C SER A 205 -13.82 -0.74 2.11
N PHE A 206 -14.39 0.42 2.45
CA PHE A 206 -14.83 0.73 3.80
C PHE A 206 -15.87 -0.30 4.29
N ILE A 207 -16.91 -0.58 3.51
CA ILE A 207 -17.97 -1.53 3.88
C ILE A 207 -17.38 -2.93 4.03
N ILE A 208 -16.64 -3.41 3.04
CA ILE A 208 -16.11 -4.78 3.00
C ILE A 208 -15.16 -5.01 4.16
N VAL A 209 -14.21 -4.10 4.39
CA VAL A 209 -13.23 -4.23 5.47
C VAL A 209 -13.91 -4.14 6.83
N ASN A 210 -14.88 -3.24 7.04
CA ASN A 210 -15.57 -3.16 8.33
C ASN A 210 -16.38 -4.44 8.65
N LYS A 211 -16.95 -5.11 7.64
CA LYS A 211 -17.62 -6.40 7.82
C LYS A 211 -16.67 -7.55 8.18
N ALA A 212 -15.40 -7.46 7.77
CA ALA A 212 -14.35 -8.42 8.06
C ALA A 212 -13.23 -7.81 8.94
N MET A 213 -13.56 -6.83 9.80
CA MET A 213 -12.55 -5.96 10.42
C MET A 213 -11.54 -6.71 11.28
N PHE A 214 -12.03 -7.56 12.18
CA PHE A 214 -11.16 -8.29 13.11
C PHE A 214 -10.13 -9.21 12.42
N PRO A 215 -10.50 -10.10 11.48
CA PRO A 215 -9.51 -10.93 10.81
C PRO A 215 -8.56 -10.11 9.92
N VAL A 216 -9.03 -9.06 9.25
CA VAL A 216 -8.16 -8.17 8.46
C VAL A 216 -7.18 -7.41 9.36
N LEU A 217 -7.64 -6.87 10.49
CA LEU A 217 -6.80 -6.22 11.49
C LEU A 217 -5.73 -7.18 12.03
N MET A 218 -6.10 -8.41 12.39
CA MET A 218 -5.17 -9.41 12.89
C MET A 218 -4.10 -9.78 11.85
N LEU A 219 -4.50 -9.94 10.58
CA LEU A 219 -3.57 -10.14 9.46
C LEU A 219 -2.58 -8.97 9.34
N MET A 220 -3.05 -7.73 9.41
CA MET A 220 -2.20 -6.54 9.31
C MET A 220 -1.27 -6.37 10.51
N ILE A 221 -1.72 -6.69 11.73
CA ILE A 221 -0.86 -6.68 12.93
C ILE A 221 0.23 -7.75 12.81
N LEU A 222 -0.10 -8.97 12.40
CA LEU A 222 0.89 -10.03 12.19
C LEU A 222 1.90 -9.65 11.11
N MET A 223 1.43 -9.08 10.00
CA MET A 223 2.29 -8.59 8.92
C MET A 223 3.23 -7.49 9.44
N PHE A 224 2.72 -6.55 10.25
CA PHE A 224 3.54 -5.50 10.86
C PHE A 224 4.63 -6.08 11.78
N ILE A 225 4.28 -7.05 12.64
CA ILE A 225 5.25 -7.75 13.50
C ILE A 225 6.33 -8.45 12.66
N ILE A 226 5.93 -9.15 11.58
CA ILE A 226 6.85 -9.81 10.65
C ILE A 226 7.81 -8.80 10.01
N ILE A 227 7.32 -7.63 9.61
CA ILE A 227 8.17 -6.54 9.07
C ILE A 227 9.15 -6.05 10.13
N LEU A 228 8.71 -5.80 11.37
CA LEU A 228 9.61 -5.36 12.45
C LEU A 228 10.73 -6.37 12.72
N ILE A 229 10.41 -7.67 12.79
CA ILE A 229 11.39 -8.73 12.95
C ILE A 229 12.35 -8.79 11.75
N SER A 230 11.85 -8.51 10.54
CA SER A 230 12.64 -8.52 9.31
C SER A 230 13.70 -7.42 9.22
N VAL A 231 13.59 -6.37 10.04
CA VAL A 231 14.59 -5.31 10.14
C VAL A 231 15.82 -5.76 10.92
N ILE A 232 15.66 -6.68 11.89
CA ILE A 232 16.74 -7.19 12.76
C ILE A 232 17.96 -7.71 11.97
N PRO A 233 17.82 -8.54 10.92
CA PRO A 233 18.95 -8.99 10.11
C PRO A 233 19.43 -7.91 9.12
N LEU A 234 19.69 -6.69 9.60
CA LEU A 234 20.11 -5.53 8.79
C LEU A 234 19.15 -5.22 7.62
N GLY A 235 17.86 -5.48 7.82
CA GLY A 235 16.84 -5.28 6.78
C GLY A 235 16.81 -6.33 5.66
N LEU A 236 17.66 -7.38 5.70
CA LEU A 236 17.65 -8.43 4.66
C LEU A 236 16.30 -9.16 4.59
N GLY A 237 15.59 -9.30 5.72
CA GLY A 237 14.24 -9.89 5.74
C GLY A 237 13.22 -9.08 4.94
N LEU A 238 13.42 -7.77 4.78
CA LEU A 238 12.50 -6.88 4.06
C LEU A 238 12.42 -7.23 2.57
N ILE A 239 13.45 -7.86 2.01
CA ILE A 239 13.46 -8.34 0.62
C ILE A 239 12.30 -9.31 0.37
N PHE A 240 11.89 -10.09 1.39
CA PHE A 240 10.76 -11.01 1.29
C PHE A 240 9.48 -10.41 1.86
N THR A 241 9.56 -9.68 2.97
CA THR A 241 8.35 -9.26 3.69
C THR A 241 7.66 -8.04 3.08
N LEU A 242 8.38 -7.17 2.35
CA LEU A 242 7.73 -6.11 1.56
C LEU A 242 6.91 -6.68 0.39
N PRO A 243 7.44 -7.59 -0.46
CA PRO A 243 6.62 -8.32 -1.43
C PRO A 243 5.45 -9.10 -0.81
N MET A 244 5.69 -9.74 0.34
CA MET A 244 4.65 -10.48 1.06
C MET A 244 3.51 -9.57 1.50
N MET A 245 3.78 -8.32 1.91
CA MET A 245 2.72 -7.37 2.27
C MET A 245 1.80 -7.09 1.08
N ALA A 246 2.35 -6.87 -0.11
CA ALA A 246 1.55 -6.68 -1.32
C ALA A 246 0.73 -7.93 -1.66
N ASN A 247 1.33 -9.12 -1.57
CA ASN A 247 0.61 -10.39 -1.73
C ASN A 247 -0.50 -10.56 -0.70
N LEU A 248 -0.26 -10.21 0.56
CA LEU A 248 -1.28 -10.33 1.61
C LEU A 248 -2.50 -9.47 1.30
N ILE A 249 -2.30 -8.24 0.81
CA ILE A 249 -3.41 -7.37 0.37
C ILE A 249 -4.15 -8.01 -0.81
N ALA A 250 -3.43 -8.53 -1.80
CA ALA A 250 -4.03 -9.22 -2.95
C ALA A 250 -4.78 -10.50 -2.55
N VAL A 251 -4.29 -11.22 -1.55
CA VAL A 251 -4.90 -12.44 -1.01
C VAL A 251 -6.16 -12.14 -0.20
N ILE A 252 -6.12 -11.11 0.66
CA ILE A 252 -7.32 -10.62 1.35
C ILE A 252 -8.37 -10.18 0.33
N TYR A 253 -7.94 -9.44 -0.70
CA TYR A 253 -8.81 -9.01 -1.77
C TYR A 253 -9.40 -10.21 -2.54
N HIS A 254 -8.60 -11.19 -2.93
CA HIS A 254 -9.08 -12.38 -3.64
C HIS A 254 -10.06 -13.19 -2.77
N ALA A 255 -9.75 -13.38 -1.49
CA ALA A 255 -10.60 -14.16 -0.58
C ALA A 255 -11.93 -13.47 -0.24
N LEU A 256 -11.97 -12.14 -0.15
CA LEU A 256 -13.19 -11.38 0.12
C LEU A 256 -13.96 -11.07 -1.15
N VAL A 257 -13.29 -10.49 -2.15
CA VAL A 257 -13.93 -9.88 -3.32
C VAL A 257 -13.95 -10.79 -4.54
N GLY A 258 -13.00 -11.72 -4.65
CA GLY A 258 -12.76 -12.49 -5.86
C GLY A 258 -12.07 -11.63 -6.92
N SER A 259 -10.78 -11.86 -7.12
CA SER A 259 -9.98 -11.12 -8.11
C SER A 259 -10.34 -11.53 -9.53
N THR A 260 -10.62 -10.55 -10.39
CA THR A 260 -10.96 -10.74 -11.81
C THR A 260 -9.78 -10.46 -12.74
N ILE A 261 -8.58 -10.22 -12.18
CA ILE A 261 -7.46 -9.65 -12.93
C ILE A 261 -6.97 -10.57 -14.05
N ALA A 262 -7.19 -11.89 -13.94
CA ALA A 262 -6.91 -12.86 -15.00
C ALA A 262 -7.67 -12.55 -16.31
N GLU A 263 -8.83 -11.92 -16.22
CA GLU A 263 -9.65 -11.51 -17.37
C GLU A 263 -9.16 -10.20 -17.99
N HIS A 264 -8.15 -9.56 -17.40
CA HIS A 264 -7.66 -8.27 -17.86
C HIS A 264 -6.97 -8.39 -19.25
N PRO A 265 -7.29 -7.54 -20.23
CA PRO A 265 -6.75 -7.64 -21.59
C PRO A 265 -5.21 -7.71 -21.67
N ALA A 266 -4.53 -6.98 -20.78
CA ALA A 266 -3.07 -6.97 -20.69
C ALA A 266 -2.42 -8.34 -20.35
N LEU A 267 -3.17 -9.28 -19.78
CA LEU A 267 -2.70 -10.65 -19.50
C LEU A 267 -3.11 -11.65 -20.59
N GLN A 268 -4.08 -11.31 -21.45
CA GLN A 268 -4.54 -12.19 -22.52
C GLN A 268 -3.64 -12.15 -23.76
N THR A 269 -2.85 -11.09 -23.95
CA THR A 269 -2.06 -10.85 -25.18
C THR A 269 -0.80 -11.72 -25.32
N GLU A 270 -0.40 -12.48 -24.31
CA GLU A 270 0.80 -13.35 -24.36
C GLU A 270 0.49 -14.80 -24.81
N GLY A 271 -0.78 -15.14 -25.09
CA GLY A 271 -1.17 -16.45 -25.62
C GLY A 271 -1.09 -16.61 -27.15
N VAL A 272 -0.62 -15.58 -27.87
CA VAL A 272 -0.54 -15.57 -29.34
C VAL A 272 0.81 -15.02 -29.81
N ARG A 273 1.92 -15.68 -29.47
CA ARG A 273 3.19 -15.63 -30.23
C ARG A 273 4.00 -16.90 -30.00
#